data_AF-A0A8T7KWR5-F1
#
_entry.id   AF-A0A8T7KWR5-F1
#
_cell.length_a   1.000
_cell.length_b   1.000
_cell.length_c   1.000
_cell.angle_alpha   90.00
_cell.angle_beta   90.00
_cell.angle_gamma   90.00
#
_symmetry.space_group_name_H-M   'P 1'
#
loop_
_entity.id
_entity.type
_entity.pdbx_description
1 polymer ?
#
loop_
_entity_poly.entity_id
_entity_poly.type
_entity_poly.pdbx_seq_one_letter_code
_entity_poly.pdbx_strand_id
1 'polypeptide(L)'
;MADLRAVDIRLVLGRLRPGCAYHWRGGEGYAAIGEWRDPATKKPTEAEILAEWVRYQNEMAVARQEQAARREKLERLRAENAADLDVAKFGGEAALDELARKIAWLEQEIRDLRNEK
;
A
#
# COMPACT_ATOMS: atom_id res chain seq x y z
N MET A 1 3.04 30.36 11.25
CA MET A 1 2.55 29.36 12.23
C MET A 1 1.63 28.41 11.48
N ALA A 2 1.80 27.10 11.62
CA ALA A 2 0.91 26.12 10.99
C ALA A 2 -0.51 26.28 11.56
N ASP A 3 -1.52 26.31 10.68
CA ASP A 3 -2.91 26.49 11.08
C ASP A 3 -3.52 25.17 11.54
N LEU A 4 -3.97 25.11 12.80
CA LEU A 4 -4.66 23.95 13.37
C LEU A 4 -5.97 23.61 12.65
N ARG A 5 -6.55 24.53 11.87
CA ARG A 5 -7.75 24.28 11.06
C ARG A 5 -7.49 23.33 9.88
N ALA A 6 -6.24 23.24 9.42
CA ALA A 6 -5.84 22.35 8.33
C ALA A 6 -5.35 20.97 8.82
N VAL A 7 -5.35 20.74 10.14
CA VAL A 7 -4.88 19.49 10.74
C VAL A 7 -6.05 18.52 10.90
N ASP A 8 -5.88 17.29 10.41
CA ASP A 8 -6.79 16.20 10.80
C ASP A 8 -6.46 15.76 12.24
N ILE A 9 -7.13 16.41 13.19
CA ILE A 9 -6.94 16.17 14.62
C ILE A 9 -7.27 14.72 14.99
N ARG A 10 -8.26 14.09 14.36
CA ARG A 10 -8.66 12.71 14.69
C ARG A 10 -7.57 11.72 14.29
N LEU A 11 -7.04 11.89 13.08
CA LEU A 11 -5.92 11.09 12.60
C LEU A 11 -4.69 11.26 13.51
N VAL A 12 -4.34 12.50 13.84
CA VAL A 12 -3.19 12.78 14.70
C VAL A 12 -3.36 12.20 16.10
N LEU A 13 -4.55 12.32 16.70
CA LEU A 13 -4.84 11.73 18.01
C LEU A 13 -4.74 10.21 18.00
N GLY A 14 -5.25 9.56 16.96
CA GLY A 14 -5.13 8.11 16.80
C GLY A 14 -3.67 7.64 16.75
N ARG A 15 -2.76 8.48 16.24
CA ARG A 15 -1.32 8.20 16.19
C ARG A 15 -0.60 8.50 17.49
N LEU A 16 -0.90 9.63 18.14
CA LEU A 16 -0.24 10.03 19.39
C LEU A 16 -0.71 9.22 20.60
N ARG A 17 -1.97 8.80 20.62
CA ARG A 17 -2.61 8.12 21.75
C ARG A 17 -3.44 6.92 21.25
N PRO A 18 -2.77 5.89 20.70
CA PRO A 18 -3.46 4.70 20.20
C PRO A 18 -4.15 3.99 21.37
N GLY A 19 -5.45 3.78 21.26
CA GLY A 19 -6.26 3.08 22.28
C GLY A 19 -6.89 3.98 23.35
N CYS A 20 -6.64 5.28 23.35
CA CYS A 20 -7.28 6.19 24.30
C CYS A 20 -8.67 6.61 23.80
N ALA A 21 -9.70 6.34 24.61
CA ALA A 21 -11.05 6.82 24.32
C ALA A 21 -11.20 8.28 24.78
N TYR A 22 -11.35 9.21 23.83
CA TYR A 22 -11.70 10.60 24.09
C TYR A 22 -13.12 10.89 23.60
N HIS A 23 -13.85 11.74 24.31
CA HIS A 23 -15.13 12.25 23.84
C HIS A 23 -14.93 13.46 22.94
N TRP A 24 -15.61 13.47 21.79
CA TRP A 24 -15.70 14.67 20.96
C TRP A 24 -16.81 15.57 21.50
N ARG A 25 -16.53 16.84 21.78
CA ARG A 25 -17.54 17.81 22.28
C ARG A 25 -18.43 18.38 21.18
N GLY A 26 -18.19 18.01 19.92
CA GLY A 26 -18.80 18.65 18.76
C GLY A 26 -18.01 19.90 18.33
N GLY A 27 -18.03 20.21 17.04
CA GLY A 27 -17.20 21.26 16.42
C GLY A 27 -15.93 20.73 15.74
N GLU A 28 -15.10 21.66 15.27
CA GLU A 28 -13.89 21.39 14.49
C GLU A 28 -12.60 21.74 15.27
N GLY A 29 -11.50 21.09 14.90
CA GLY A 29 -10.17 21.41 15.40
C GLY A 29 -9.88 20.93 16.84
N TYR A 30 -8.76 21.40 17.37
CA TYR A 30 -8.20 20.98 18.67
C TYR A 30 -9.10 21.32 19.89
N ALA A 31 -9.89 22.39 19.78
CA ALA A 31 -10.84 22.82 20.81
C ALA A 31 -12.00 21.83 21.01
N ALA A 32 -12.32 21.03 19.98
CA ALA A 32 -13.41 20.05 20.03
C ALA A 32 -13.03 18.73 20.72
N ILE A 33 -11.75 18.54 21.08
CA ILE A 33 -11.29 17.44 21.92
C ILE A 33 -11.81 17.65 23.34
N GLY A 34 -12.78 16.84 23.72
CA GLY A 34 -13.43 16.85 25.02
C GLY A 34 -12.68 16.06 26.09
N GLU A 35 -13.45 15.35 26.92
CA GLU A 35 -12.95 14.62 28.08
C GLU A 35 -12.26 13.33 27.67
N TRP A 36 -11.13 13.07 28.33
CA TRP A 36 -10.37 11.83 28.21
C TRP A 36 -11.00 10.81 29.16
N ARG A 37 -11.41 9.65 28.64
CA ARG A 37 -12.00 8.60 29.48
C ARG A 37 -10.96 7.93 30.38
N ASP A 38 -9.70 7.96 29.98
CA ASP A 38 -8.59 7.46 30.79
C ASP A 38 -7.95 8.60 31.59
N PRO A 39 -8.07 8.61 32.93
CA PRO A 39 -7.49 9.64 33.78
C PRO A 39 -5.95 9.61 33.81
N ALA A 40 -5.31 8.50 33.42
CA ALA A 40 -3.86 8.40 33.29
C ALA A 40 -3.35 9.03 31.99
N THR A 41 -4.22 9.23 30.99
CA THR A 41 -3.84 9.79 29.70
C THR A 41 -4.00 11.31 29.67
N LYS A 42 -2.90 12.02 29.40
CA LYS A 42 -2.91 13.48 29.22
C LYS A 42 -3.29 13.87 27.78
N LYS A 43 -4.15 14.90 27.66
CA LYS A 43 -4.45 15.57 26.40
C LYS A 43 -3.15 16.07 25.74
N PRO A 44 -2.82 15.65 24.50
CA PRO A 44 -1.68 16.18 23.77
C PRO A 44 -1.81 17.69 23.60
N THR A 45 -0.72 18.41 23.73
CA THR A 45 -0.62 19.85 23.50
C THR A 45 -0.77 20.21 22.03
N GLU A 46 -1.11 21.45 21.71
CA GLU A 46 -1.15 21.94 20.31
C GLU A 46 0.18 21.74 19.58
N ALA A 47 1.29 21.91 20.28
CA ALA A 47 2.62 21.68 19.73
C ALA A 47 2.85 20.20 19.36
N GLU A 48 2.42 19.26 20.20
CA GLU A 48 2.48 17.82 19.89
C GLU A 48 1.60 17.46 18.68
N ILE A 49 0.40 18.04 18.59
CA ILE A 49 -0.52 17.83 17.47
C ILE A 49 0.11 18.34 16.16
N LEU A 50 0.66 19.55 16.16
CA LEU A 50 1.30 20.12 14.97
C LEU A 50 2.55 19.33 14.56
N ALA A 51 3.38 18.91 15.52
CA ALA A 51 4.58 18.13 15.25
C ALA A 51 4.23 16.78 14.60
N GLU A 52 3.24 16.06 15.14
CA GLU A 52 2.81 14.79 14.56
C GLU A 52 2.13 14.97 13.20
N TRP A 53 1.39 16.07 13.00
CA TRP A 53 0.82 16.38 11.69
C TRP A 53 1.90 16.58 10.62
N VAL A 54 2.94 17.37 10.93
CA VAL A 54 4.08 17.57 10.02
C VAL A 54 4.77 16.24 9.73
N ARG A 55 4.96 15.41 10.76
CA ARG A 55 5.54 14.07 10.59
C ARG A 55 4.70 13.21 9.64
N TYR A 56 3.38 13.16 9.84
CA TYR A 56 2.47 12.41 8.98
C TYR A 56 2.52 12.90 7.53
N GLN A 57 2.54 14.22 7.30
CA GLN A 57 2.66 14.78 5.95
C GLN A 57 3.97 14.37 5.28
N ASN A 58 5.08 14.37 6.02
CA ASN A 58 6.38 13.93 5.50
C ASN A 58 6.38 12.43 5.17
N GLU A 59 5.86 11.59 6.06
CA GLU A 59 5.69 10.14 5.80
C GLU A 59 4.86 9.89 4.55
N MET A 60 3.81 10.69 4.33
CA MET A 60 2.96 10.57 3.15
C MET A 60 3.62 11.05 1.87
N ALA A 61 4.43 12.10 1.94
CA ALA A 61 5.23 12.55 0.81
C ALA A 61 6.22 11.46 0.36
N VAL A 62 6.91 10.83 1.32
CA VAL A 62 7.84 9.72 1.05
C VAL A 62 7.09 8.53 0.45
N ALA A 63 5.99 8.09 1.05
CA ALA A 63 5.21 6.97 0.53
C ALA A 63 4.70 7.20 -0.90
N ARG A 64 4.30 8.44 -1.24
CA ARG A 64 3.90 8.79 -2.62
C ARG A 64 5.07 8.72 -3.59
N GLN A 65 6.27 9.18 -3.20
CA GLN A 65 7.47 9.08 -4.02
C GLN A 65 7.86 7.62 -4.26
N GLU A 66 7.82 6.78 -3.23
CA GLU A 66 8.07 5.35 -3.36
C GLU A 66 7.05 4.67 -4.29
N GLN A 67 5.77 5.03 -4.18
CA GLN A 67 4.73 4.50 -5.05
C GLN A 67 4.93 4.94 -6.51
N ALA A 68 5.32 6.19 -6.74
CA ALA A 68 5.66 6.70 -8.06
C ALA A 68 6.86 5.95 -8.66
N ALA A 69 7.95 5.78 -7.89
CA ALA A 69 9.13 5.04 -8.33
C ALA A 69 8.83 3.57 -8.63
N ARG A 70 7.97 2.92 -7.82
CA ARG A 70 7.50 1.55 -8.09
C ARG A 70 6.70 1.47 -9.39
N ARG A 71 5.83 2.45 -9.65
CA ARG A 71 5.05 2.51 -10.89
C ARG A 71 5.95 2.72 -12.11
N GLU A 72 6.90 3.63 -12.02
CA GLU A 72 7.89 3.87 -13.08
C GLU A 72 8.71 2.62 -13.37
N LYS A 73 9.20 1.93 -12.33
CA LYS A 73 9.90 0.65 -12.47
C LYS A 73 9.03 -0.41 -13.16
N LEU A 74 7.74 -0.49 -12.80
CA LEU A 74 6.81 -1.44 -13.40
C LEU A 74 6.57 -1.14 -14.89
N GLU A 75 6.35 0.12 -15.24
CA GLU A 75 6.21 0.54 -16.64
C GLU A 75 7.47 0.25 -17.45
N ARG A 76 8.66 0.49 -16.87
CA ARG A 76 9.92 0.13 -17.52
C ARG A 76 10.03 -1.38 -17.77
N LEU A 77 9.76 -2.21 -16.76
CA LEU A 77 9.77 -3.67 -16.90
C LEU A 77 8.73 -4.15 -17.93
N ARG A 78 7.57 -3.50 -18.01
CA ARG A 78 6.57 -3.80 -19.05
C ARG A 78 7.07 -3.47 -20.45
N ALA A 79 7.74 -2.33 -20.61
CA ALA A 79 8.32 -1.93 -21.89
C ALA A 79 9.48 -2.86 -22.30
N GLU A 80 10.38 -3.21 -21.36
CA GLU A 80 11.44 -4.19 -21.57
C GLU A 80 10.87 -5.56 -21.98
N ASN A 81 9.91 -6.09 -21.22
CA ASN A 81 9.25 -7.35 -21.55
C ASN A 81 8.51 -7.31 -22.89
N ALA A 82 7.88 -6.18 -23.24
CA ALA A 82 7.22 -6.02 -24.53
C ALA A 82 8.20 -5.96 -25.70
N ALA A 83 9.42 -5.44 -25.50
CA ALA A 83 10.48 -5.46 -26.49
C ALA A 83 11.09 -6.87 -26.65
N ASP A 84 11.21 -7.62 -25.56
CA ASP A 84 11.73 -9.00 -25.55
C ASP A 84 10.69 -10.04 -26.03
N LEU A 85 9.40 -9.74 -25.88
CA LEU A 85 8.31 -10.53 -26.43
C LEU A 85 8.25 -10.34 -27.94
N ASP A 86 9.06 -11.11 -28.65
CA ASP A 86 8.87 -11.32 -30.07
C ASP A 86 7.59 -12.13 -30.30
N VAL A 87 6.47 -11.43 -30.46
CA VAL A 87 5.18 -12.03 -30.79
C VAL A 87 5.27 -12.82 -32.10
N ALA A 88 6.21 -12.54 -33.01
CA ALA A 88 6.41 -13.36 -34.21
C ALA A 88 7.04 -14.73 -33.89
N LYS A 89 7.81 -14.85 -32.81
CA LYS A 89 8.37 -16.12 -32.31
C LYS A 89 7.32 -17.05 -31.69
N PHE A 90 6.22 -16.49 -31.18
CA PHE A 90 5.11 -17.24 -30.56
C PHE A 90 3.78 -17.15 -31.34
N GLY A 91 3.73 -16.38 -32.43
CA GLY A 91 2.51 -16.11 -33.19
C GLY A 91 2.32 -17.02 -34.40
N GLY A 92 3.24 -17.94 -34.67
CA GLY A 92 3.09 -18.97 -35.69
C GLY A 92 2.39 -20.20 -35.13
N GLU A 93 1.52 -20.81 -35.94
CA GLU A 93 0.81 -22.08 -35.66
C GLU A 93 1.77 -23.18 -35.15
N ALA A 94 3.01 -23.19 -35.65
CA ALA A 94 4.07 -24.11 -35.24
C ALA A 94 4.54 -23.95 -33.77
N ALA A 95 4.54 -22.74 -33.22
CA ALA A 95 4.94 -22.49 -31.83
C ALA A 95 3.86 -22.94 -30.84
N LEU A 96 2.58 -22.81 -31.24
CA LEU A 96 1.45 -23.33 -30.48
C LEU A 96 1.42 -24.86 -30.50
N ASP A 97 1.70 -25.49 -31.64
CA ASP A 97 1.82 -26.95 -31.75
C ASP A 97 2.98 -27.51 -30.91
N GLU A 98 4.12 -26.81 -30.87
CA GLU A 98 5.26 -27.23 -30.04
C GLU A 98 4.93 -27.13 -28.55
N LEU A 99 4.27 -26.05 -28.13
CA LEU A 99 3.79 -25.90 -26.75
C LEU A 99 2.75 -26.96 -26.40
N ALA A 100 1.80 -27.25 -27.28
CA ALA A 100 0.79 -28.28 -27.08
C ALA A 100 1.42 -29.68 -26.93
N ARG A 101 2.44 -30.01 -27.73
CA ARG A 101 3.19 -31.27 -27.59
C ARG A 101 3.93 -31.37 -26.27
N LYS A 102 4.58 -30.28 -25.83
CA LYS A 102 5.28 -30.24 -24.54
C LYS A 102 4.31 -30.40 -23.36
N ILE A 103 3.14 -29.77 -23.42
CA ILE A 103 2.08 -29.92 -22.41
C ILE A 103 1.59 -31.37 -22.36
N ALA A 104 1.27 -31.97 -23.52
CA ALA A 104 0.78 -33.35 -23.59
C ALA A 104 1.81 -34.36 -23.05
N TRP A 105 3.10 -34.14 -23.32
CA TRP A 105 4.18 -34.97 -22.77
C TRP A 105 4.27 -34.85 -21.24
N LEU A 106 4.26 -33.63 -20.69
CA LEU A 106 4.29 -33.40 -19.24
C LEU A 106 3.05 -33.99 -18.54
N GLU A 107 1.86 -33.87 -19.12
CA GLU A 107 0.64 -34.45 -18.57
C GLU A 107 0.71 -35.98 -18.49
N GLN A 108 1.32 -36.61 -19.50
CA GLN A 108 1.53 -38.05 -19.52
C GLN A 108 2.55 -38.49 -18.48
N GLU A 109 3.68 -37.78 -18.36
CA GLU A 109 4.70 -38.06 -17.35
C GLU A 109 4.14 -37.92 -15.92
N ILE A 110 3.32 -36.90 -15.66
CA ILE A 110 2.62 -36.74 -14.38
C ILE A 110 1.66 -37.91 -14.11
N ARG A 111 0.97 -38.42 -15.14
CA ARG A 111 0.06 -39.56 -15.01
C ARG A 111 0.81 -40.84 -14.70
N ASP A 112 1.93 -41.08 -15.37
CA ASP A 112 2.76 -42.26 -15.15
C ASP A 112 3.35 -42.25 -13.74
N LEU A 113 3.90 -41.12 -13.28
CA LEU A 113 4.37 -40.93 -11.90
C LEU A 113 3.27 -41.11 -10.83
N ARG A 114 2.00 -40.84 -11.18
CA ARG A 114 0.85 -41.07 -10.27
C ARG A 114 0.42 -42.53 -10.21
N ASN A 115 0.64 -43.29 -11.28
CA ASN A 115 0.25 -44.70 -11.40
C ASN A 115 1.37 -45.67 -10.96
N GLU A 116 2.60 -45.18 -10.76
CA GLU A 116 3.72 -45.92 -10.17
C GLU A 116 3.65 -46.00 -8.62
N LYS A 117 2.51 -45.67 -8.00
CA LYS A 117 2.21 -45.88 -6.58
C LYS A 117 1.13 -46.94 -6.39
#